data_AF-A0AAW8BV59-F1
#
_entry.id   AF-A0AAW8BV59-F1
#
_cell.length_a   1.000
_cell.length_b   1.000
_cell.length_c   1.000
_cell.angle_alpha   90.00
_cell.angle_beta   90.00
_cell.angle_gamma   90.00
#
_symmetry.space_group_name_H-M   'P 1'
#
loop_
_entity.id
_entity.type
_entity.pdbx_description
1 polymer ?
#
loop_
_entity_poly.entity_id
_entity_poly.type
_entity_poly.pdbx_seq_one_letter_code
_entity_poly.pdbx_strand_id
1 'polypeptide(L)'
;MTLRPARLRLRRRLLIYSAPLALLMVLVAAKLISVVVAGDWAASDFGRGDAGAVRDDAAVLGVANLVEPAKASFAAGAAAVLDGRLEEADADFTAALARTDVAGSCPVRVNLELVREAQGDRAAAAGDRSRADERYASALSVVGDAPPVCFADNSDPDTRRQTIRRDAANRLADKRNALNAPPAAPAQAPPPPPPPAPVALPLPVAVSADGRDIPPRRLDPTDGDPLDKLQQVLQDAAGAAPPG
;
A
#
# COMPACT_ATOMS: atom_id res chain seq x y z
N MET A 1 5.47 75.54 27.75
CA MET A 1 6.66 74.81 27.23
C MET A 1 6.21 73.51 26.55
N THR A 2 6.44 73.42 25.24
CA THR A 2 5.85 72.48 24.29
C THR A 2 6.61 71.14 24.23
N LEU A 3 6.24 70.17 25.06
CA LEU A 3 6.84 68.82 25.07
C LEU A 3 6.04 67.75 24.27
N ARG A 4 4.93 68.14 23.63
CA ARG A 4 4.11 67.25 22.77
C ARG A 4 4.75 66.85 21.42
N PRO A 5 5.48 67.72 20.68
CA PRO A 5 5.99 67.35 19.35
C PRO A 5 7.23 66.44 19.39
N ALA A 6 8.06 66.51 20.44
CA ALA A 6 9.27 65.71 20.58
C ALA A 6 8.97 64.22 20.85
N ARG A 7 7.98 63.93 21.70
CA ARG A 7 7.56 62.55 22.02
C ARG A 7 6.95 61.85 20.81
N LEU A 8 6.16 62.56 19.99
CA LEU A 8 5.59 62.02 18.75
C LEU A 8 6.66 61.73 17.69
N ARG A 9 7.68 62.59 17.56
CA ARG A 9 8.83 62.37 16.67
C ARG A 9 9.68 61.17 17.10
N LEU A 10 9.94 61.00 18.40
CA LEU A 10 10.67 59.85 18.93
C LEU A 10 9.90 58.54 18.73
N ARG A 11 8.58 58.54 18.98
CA ARG A 11 7.70 57.40 18.73
C ARG A 11 7.68 56.99 17.25
N ARG A 12 7.62 57.98 16.35
CA ARG A 12 7.63 57.75 14.89
C ARG A 12 8.98 57.21 14.41
N ARG A 13 10.09 57.70 14.96
CA ARG A 13 11.43 57.14 14.69
C ARG A 13 11.56 55.70 15.20
N LEU A 14 11.17 55.44 16.44
CA LEU A 14 11.20 54.09 17.01
C LEU A 14 10.38 53.10 16.17
N LEU A 15 9.19 53.51 15.71
CA LEU A 15 8.36 52.70 14.82
C LEU A 15 9.00 52.46 13.45
N ILE A 16 9.67 53.46 12.87
CA ILE A 16 10.36 53.30 11.57
C ILE A 16 11.59 52.38 11.71
N TYR A 17 12.29 52.41 12.84
CA TYR A 17 13.45 51.54 13.08
C TYR A 17 13.05 50.13 13.51
N SER A 18 11.91 49.95 14.18
CA SER A 18 11.40 48.62 14.57
C SER A 18 10.51 47.96 13.50
N ALA A 19 9.93 48.73 12.58
CA ALA A 19 9.09 48.22 11.50
C ALA A 19 9.79 47.19 10.59
N PRO A 20 11.07 47.35 10.19
CA PRO A 20 11.76 46.34 9.39
C PRO A 20 11.91 45.01 10.13
N LEU A 21 12.24 45.07 11.43
CA LEU A 21 12.37 43.87 12.27
C LEU A 21 11.01 43.19 12.49
N ALA A 22 9.96 43.97 12.76
CA ALA A 22 8.61 43.45 12.89
C ALA A 22 8.10 42.84 11.57
N LEU A 23 8.37 43.49 10.43
CA LEU A 23 8.03 42.98 9.11
C LEU A 23 8.78 41.67 8.82
N LEU A 24 10.07 41.60 9.15
CA LEU A 24 10.85 40.36 9.04
C LEU A 24 10.22 39.24 9.88
N MET A 25 9.85 39.50 11.14
CA MET A 25 9.19 38.52 11.99
C MET A 25 7.83 38.07 11.43
N VAL A 26 7.04 38.98 10.87
CA VAL A 26 5.76 38.64 10.21
C VAL A 26 5.98 37.78 8.97
N LEU A 27 6.99 38.09 8.15
CA LEU A 27 7.33 37.29 6.97
C LEU A 27 7.81 35.89 7.36
N VAL A 28 8.63 35.77 8.42
CA VAL A 28 9.04 34.47 8.97
C VAL A 28 7.83 33.70 9.49
N ALA A 29 6.95 34.32 10.27
CA ALA A 29 5.73 33.68 10.76
C ALA A 29 4.81 33.21 9.62
N ALA A 30 4.57 34.06 8.62
CA ALA A 30 3.78 33.72 7.44
C ALA A 30 4.41 32.56 6.65
N LYS A 31 5.75 32.54 6.55
CA LYS A 31 6.48 31.44 5.90
C LYS A 31 6.33 30.14 6.68
N LEU A 32 6.48 30.16 8.01
CA LEU A 32 6.30 28.98 8.86
C LEU A 32 4.86 28.45 8.76
N ILE A 33 3.86 29.33 8.77
CA ILE A 33 2.44 28.97 8.57
C ILE A 33 2.25 28.33 7.19
N SER A 34 2.81 28.92 6.14
CA SER A 34 2.72 28.39 4.77
C SER A 34 3.34 26.99 4.63
N VAL A 35 4.45 26.72 5.33
CA VAL A 35 5.10 25.40 5.34
C VAL A 35 4.28 24.36 6.10
N VAL A 36 3.65 24.73 7.22
CA VAL A 36 2.76 23.84 7.98
C VAL A 36 1.52 23.49 7.15
N VAL A 37 0.92 24.49 6.49
CA VAL A 37 -0.24 24.29 5.62
C VAL A 37 0.12 23.37 4.45
N ALA A 38 1.22 23.63 3.74
CA ALA A 38 1.69 22.78 2.64
C ALA A 38 2.01 21.34 3.09
N GLY A 39 2.53 21.16 4.30
CA GLY A 39 2.75 19.83 4.89
C GLY A 39 1.45 19.07 5.15
N ASP A 40 0.39 19.76 5.56
CA ASP A 40 -0.93 19.17 5.81
C ASP A 40 -1.62 18.74 4.50
N TRP A 41 -1.48 19.55 3.44
CA TRP A 41 -1.92 19.20 2.09
C TRP A 41 -1.17 17.99 1.53
N ALA A 42 0.16 18.00 1.59
CA ALA A 42 0.99 16.88 1.13
C ALA A 42 0.69 15.58 1.89
N ALA A 43 0.45 15.65 3.21
CA ALA A 43 0.02 14.49 4.00
C ALA A 43 -1.37 13.99 3.58
N SER A 44 -2.29 14.91 3.25
CA SER A 44 -3.63 14.56 2.79
C SER A 44 -3.63 13.95 1.38
N ASP A 45 -2.77 14.42 0.47
CA ASP A 45 -2.67 13.94 -0.91
C ASP A 45 -1.88 12.64 -1.02
N PHE A 46 -0.86 12.47 -0.17
CA PHE A 46 -0.24 11.17 0.06
C PHE A 46 -1.28 10.15 0.57
N GLY A 47 -2.18 10.56 1.47
CA GLY A 47 -3.30 9.74 1.93
C GLY A 47 -4.30 9.36 0.81
N ARG A 48 -4.41 10.18 -0.24
CA ARG A 48 -5.26 9.92 -1.41
C ARG A 48 -4.54 9.17 -2.54
N GLY A 49 -3.22 8.99 -2.45
CA GLY A 49 -2.40 8.33 -3.46
C GLY A 49 -2.12 9.18 -4.71
N ASP A 50 -2.23 10.51 -4.62
CA ASP A 50 -2.00 11.41 -5.76
C ASP A 50 -0.52 11.80 -5.88
N ALA A 51 0.23 11.01 -6.66
CA ALA A 51 1.64 11.25 -6.94
C ALA A 51 1.92 12.61 -7.61
N GLY A 52 0.96 13.11 -8.41
CA GLY A 52 1.06 14.39 -9.10
C GLY A 52 1.02 15.56 -8.13
N ALA A 53 -0.02 15.57 -7.29
CA ALA A 53 -0.20 16.60 -6.26
C ALA A 53 0.97 16.61 -5.25
N VAL A 54 1.44 15.44 -4.80
CA VAL A 54 2.63 15.38 -3.91
C VAL A 54 3.88 15.93 -4.59
N ARG A 55 4.09 15.73 -5.90
CA ARG A 55 5.22 16.31 -6.64
C ARG A 55 5.10 17.83 -6.82
N ASP A 56 3.91 18.33 -7.08
CA ASP A 56 3.68 19.77 -7.24
C ASP A 56 3.83 20.50 -5.89
N ASP A 57 3.34 19.91 -4.80
CA ASP A 57 3.57 20.40 -3.45
C ASP A 57 5.07 20.34 -3.09
N ALA A 58 5.75 19.24 -3.44
CA ALA A 58 7.21 19.11 -3.28
C ALA A 58 7.99 20.18 -4.06
N ALA A 59 7.54 20.53 -5.26
CA ALA A 59 8.16 21.58 -6.08
C ALA A 59 7.95 22.97 -5.45
N VAL A 60 6.77 23.26 -4.89
CA VAL A 60 6.50 24.52 -4.15
C VAL A 60 7.35 24.61 -2.87
N LEU A 61 7.53 23.50 -2.16
CA LEU A 61 8.46 23.39 -1.02
C LEU A 61 9.93 23.52 -1.48
N GLY A 62 10.27 23.00 -2.66
CA GLY A 62 11.59 23.04 -3.28
C GLY A 62 12.01 24.42 -3.82
N VAL A 63 11.08 25.29 -4.23
CA VAL A 63 11.40 26.69 -4.62
C VAL A 63 11.93 27.51 -3.42
N ALA A 64 11.77 27.01 -2.19
CA ALA A 64 12.39 27.54 -0.97
C ALA A 64 13.68 26.79 -0.54
N ASN A 65 14.38 26.16 -1.48
CA ASN A 65 15.59 25.32 -1.31
C ASN A 65 16.78 25.93 -0.54
N LEU A 66 16.69 27.18 -0.09
CA LEU A 66 17.73 27.86 0.68
C LEU A 66 17.62 27.64 2.20
N VAL A 67 16.49 27.15 2.72
CA VAL A 67 16.26 27.10 4.18
C VAL A 67 16.16 25.67 4.73
N GLU A 68 15.59 24.69 4.00
CA GLU A 68 15.34 23.34 4.55
C GLU A 68 15.54 22.19 3.52
N PRO A 69 16.79 21.84 3.17
CA PRO A 69 17.10 20.81 2.15
C PRO A 69 16.55 19.40 2.46
N ALA A 70 16.37 19.08 3.75
CA ALA A 70 15.82 17.80 4.18
C ALA A 70 14.36 17.62 3.73
N LYS A 71 13.56 18.69 3.70
CA LYS A 71 12.14 18.62 3.31
C LYS A 71 11.97 18.38 1.82
N ALA A 72 12.82 18.97 1.00
CA ALA A 72 12.83 18.72 -0.45
C ALA A 72 13.16 17.25 -0.76
N SER A 73 14.19 16.69 -0.10
CA SER A 73 14.56 15.27 -0.27
C SER A 73 13.44 14.35 0.23
N PHE A 74 12.82 14.66 1.38
CA PHE A 74 11.69 13.87 1.88
C PHE A 74 10.50 13.85 0.92
N ALA A 75 10.12 15.00 0.37
CA ALA A 75 8.99 15.11 -0.54
C ALA A 75 9.26 14.42 -1.90
N ALA A 76 10.48 14.52 -2.42
CA ALA A 76 10.92 13.78 -3.60
C ALA A 76 10.84 12.26 -3.36
N GLY A 77 11.30 11.78 -2.20
CA GLY A 77 11.18 10.38 -1.82
C GLY A 77 9.73 9.91 -1.74
N ALA A 78 8.85 10.69 -1.11
CA ALA A 78 7.42 10.37 -1.03
C ALA A 78 6.75 10.28 -2.41
N ALA A 79 7.07 11.21 -3.31
CA ALA A 79 6.62 11.15 -4.70
C ALA A 79 7.15 9.91 -5.44
N ALA A 80 8.43 9.58 -5.26
CA ALA A 80 9.02 8.39 -5.87
C ALA A 80 8.36 7.08 -5.37
N VAL A 81 7.94 7.02 -4.11
CA VAL A 81 7.14 5.90 -3.58
C VAL A 81 5.82 5.76 -4.32
N LEU A 82 5.09 6.87 -4.52
CA LEU A 82 3.81 6.85 -5.22
C LEU A 82 3.96 6.44 -6.70
N ASP A 83 5.11 6.71 -7.31
CA ASP A 83 5.47 6.24 -8.65
C ASP A 83 6.01 4.81 -8.70
N GLY A 84 6.18 4.16 -7.56
CA GLY A 84 6.81 2.84 -7.46
C GLY A 84 8.32 2.83 -7.74
N ARG A 85 8.98 4.00 -7.84
CA ARG A 85 10.42 4.20 -8.07
C ARG A 85 11.20 4.06 -6.76
N LEU A 86 11.23 2.85 -6.22
CA LEU A 86 11.73 2.59 -4.86
C LEU A 86 13.23 2.86 -4.70
N GLU A 87 14.05 2.65 -5.73
CA GLU A 87 15.48 2.96 -5.70
C GLU A 87 15.74 4.46 -5.52
N GLU A 88 14.97 5.30 -6.21
CA GLU A 88 15.03 6.76 -6.05
C GLU A 88 14.50 7.18 -4.69
N ALA A 89 13.39 6.59 -4.25
CA ALA A 89 12.84 6.85 -2.92
C ALA A 89 13.84 6.53 -1.78
N ASP A 90 14.56 5.40 -1.87
CA ASP A 90 15.59 5.01 -0.88
C ASP A 90 16.73 6.04 -0.82
N ALA A 91 17.20 6.51 -1.98
CA ALA A 91 18.23 7.53 -2.07
C ALA A 91 17.76 8.86 -1.46
N ASP A 92 16.56 9.31 -1.82
CA ASP A 92 15.99 10.57 -1.37
C ASP A 92 15.68 10.59 0.14
N PHE A 93 15.11 9.51 0.68
CA PHE A 93 14.89 9.40 2.13
C PHE A 93 16.20 9.24 2.90
N THR A 94 17.20 8.55 2.35
CA THR A 94 18.56 8.50 2.95
C THR A 94 19.18 9.90 3.00
N ALA A 95 19.06 10.67 1.91
CA ALA A 95 19.54 12.04 1.83
C ALA A 95 18.78 12.99 2.78
N ALA A 96 17.48 12.78 2.97
CA ALA A 96 16.69 13.49 3.96
C ALA A 96 17.19 13.16 5.38
N LEU A 97 17.37 11.87 5.70
CA LEU A 97 17.77 11.39 7.03
C LEU A 97 19.12 11.96 7.45
N ALA A 98 20.08 12.03 6.54
CA ALA A 98 21.40 12.60 6.79
C ALA A 98 21.37 14.09 7.20
N ARG A 99 20.26 14.78 6.95
CA ARG A 99 20.06 16.22 7.22
C ARG A 99 18.95 16.48 8.25
N THR A 100 18.37 15.43 8.82
CA THR A 100 17.32 15.53 9.84
C THR A 100 17.92 15.23 11.21
N ASP A 101 17.63 16.06 12.20
CA ASP A 101 18.00 15.75 13.57
C ASP A 101 17.26 14.51 14.08
N VAL A 102 17.77 13.91 15.16
CA VAL A 102 17.20 12.67 15.70
C VAL A 102 15.74 12.84 16.14
N ALA A 103 15.38 14.00 16.68
CA ALA A 103 14.03 14.28 17.21
C ALA A 103 12.97 14.36 16.10
N GLY A 104 13.32 14.90 14.93
CA GLY A 104 12.47 14.99 13.74
C GLY A 104 12.59 13.81 12.78
N SER A 105 13.41 12.81 13.08
CA SER A 105 13.76 11.75 12.12
C SER A 105 12.68 10.69 11.90
N CYS A 106 11.66 10.59 12.77
CA CYS A 106 10.68 9.50 12.71
C CYS A 106 9.95 9.38 11.36
N PRO A 107 9.41 10.46 10.74
CA PRO A 107 8.77 10.34 9.43
C PRO A 107 9.72 9.81 8.36
N VAL A 108 10.98 10.27 8.35
CA VAL A 108 11.98 9.82 7.37
C VAL A 108 12.33 8.35 7.57
N ARG A 109 12.57 7.94 8.83
CA ARG A 109 12.95 6.57 9.16
C ARG A 109 11.83 5.57 8.88
N VAL A 110 10.57 5.91 9.21
CA VAL A 110 9.42 5.06 8.91
C VAL A 110 9.27 4.87 7.39
N ASN A 111 9.38 5.94 6.60
CA ASN A 111 9.27 5.81 5.15
C ASN A 111 10.47 5.05 4.53
N LEU A 112 11.69 5.30 5.01
CA LEU A 112 12.89 4.59 4.55
C LEU A 112 12.82 3.09 4.85
N GLU A 113 12.32 2.71 6.03
CA GLU A 113 12.07 1.32 6.41
C GLU A 113 11.08 0.65 5.46
N LEU A 114 9.91 1.25 5.22
CA LEU A 114 8.90 0.72 4.31
C LEU A 114 9.41 0.59 2.86
N VAL A 115 10.21 1.55 2.38
CA VAL A 115 10.81 1.47 1.03
C VAL A 115 11.77 0.29 0.92
N ARG A 116 12.63 0.11 1.92
CA ARG A 116 13.60 -1.01 1.94
C ARG A 116 12.89 -2.35 2.10
N GLU A 117 11.83 -2.42 2.91
CA GLU A 117 10.94 -3.58 2.99
C GLU A 117 10.33 -3.91 1.61
N ALA A 118 9.76 -2.93 0.92
CA ALA A 118 9.15 -3.13 -0.39
C ALA A 118 10.16 -3.53 -1.48
N GLN A 119 11.40 -3.04 -1.42
CA GLN A 119 12.48 -3.52 -2.28
C GLN A 119 12.84 -4.98 -1.99
N GLY A 120 12.87 -5.38 -0.71
CA GLY A 120 13.05 -6.76 -0.30
C GLY A 120 11.93 -7.66 -0.81
N ASP A 121 10.68 -7.18 -0.73
CA ASP A 121 9.50 -7.90 -1.23
C ASP A 121 9.58 -8.13 -2.75
N ARG A 122 9.99 -7.11 -3.52
CA ARG A 122 10.21 -7.24 -4.98
C ARG A 122 11.33 -8.24 -5.30
N ALA A 123 12.43 -8.19 -4.57
CA ALA A 123 13.53 -9.13 -4.75
C ALA A 123 13.12 -10.56 -4.42
N ALA A 124 12.40 -10.76 -3.32
CA ALA A 124 11.87 -12.06 -2.93
C ALA A 124 10.90 -12.62 -3.99
N ALA A 125 9.99 -11.78 -4.50
CA ALA A 125 9.07 -12.16 -5.57
C ALA A 125 9.79 -12.50 -6.88
N ALA A 126 10.92 -11.85 -7.16
CA ALA A 126 11.78 -12.15 -8.30
C ALA A 126 12.68 -13.40 -8.08
N GLY A 127 12.64 -14.02 -6.90
CA GLY A 127 13.48 -15.16 -6.54
C GLY A 127 14.90 -14.80 -6.12
N ASP A 128 15.25 -13.51 -6.05
CA ASP A 128 16.55 -13.04 -5.58
C ASP A 128 16.58 -12.96 -4.04
N ARG A 129 16.81 -14.11 -3.43
CA ARG A 129 16.84 -14.26 -1.96
C ARG A 129 17.96 -13.45 -1.32
N SER A 130 19.12 -13.35 -1.98
CA SER A 130 20.26 -12.61 -1.42
C SER A 130 19.94 -11.13 -1.34
N ARG A 131 19.37 -10.56 -2.42
CA ARG A 131 18.97 -9.16 -2.44
C ARG A 131 17.81 -8.89 -1.49
N ALA A 132 16.87 -9.83 -1.36
CA ALA A 132 15.77 -9.71 -0.40
C ALA A 132 16.29 -9.63 1.04
N ASP A 133 17.21 -10.54 1.42
CA ASP A 133 17.80 -10.55 2.77
C ASP A 133 18.57 -9.25 3.06
N GLU A 134 19.37 -8.79 2.11
CA GLU A 134 20.10 -7.51 2.20
C GLU A 134 19.14 -6.35 2.49
N ARG A 135 18.03 -6.27 1.75
CA ARG A 135 17.06 -5.16 1.87
C ARG A 135 16.28 -5.21 3.18
N TYR A 136 15.83 -6.39 3.61
CA TYR A 136 15.18 -6.54 4.93
C TYR A 136 16.15 -6.27 6.09
N ALA A 137 17.40 -6.71 6.00
CA ALA A 137 18.42 -6.41 7.01
C ALA A 137 18.69 -4.89 7.09
N SER A 138 18.75 -4.23 5.94
CA SER A 138 18.89 -2.78 5.86
C SER A 138 17.69 -2.03 6.45
N ALA A 139 16.47 -2.53 6.25
CA ALA A 139 15.27 -2.01 6.91
C ALA A 139 15.31 -2.20 8.43
N LEU A 140 15.74 -3.38 8.91
CA LEU A 140 15.93 -3.65 10.34
C LEU A 140 16.94 -2.69 10.98
N SER A 141 18.02 -2.34 10.29
CA SER A 141 18.98 -1.32 10.77
C SER A 141 18.28 0.03 10.98
N VAL A 142 17.42 0.45 10.04
CA VAL A 142 16.68 1.72 10.18
C VAL A 142 15.80 1.73 11.42
N VAL A 143 15.13 0.61 11.72
CA VAL A 143 14.33 0.43 12.94
C VAL A 143 15.20 0.43 14.19
N GLY A 144 16.31 -0.32 14.18
CA GLY A 144 17.22 -0.45 15.32
C GLY A 144 17.96 0.84 15.67
N ASP A 145 18.29 1.66 14.67
CA ASP A 145 18.97 2.95 14.83
C ASP A 145 18.00 4.10 15.18
N ALA A 146 16.70 3.84 15.19
CA ALA A 146 15.68 4.84 15.45
C ALA A 146 15.43 5.04 16.96
N PRO A 147 15.07 6.27 17.39
CA PRO A 147 14.45 6.45 18.69
C PRO A 147 13.22 5.53 18.87
N PRO A 148 12.99 4.93 20.05
CA PRO A 148 11.85 4.02 20.27
C PRO A 148 10.49 4.63 19.91
N VAL A 149 10.34 5.94 20.11
CA VAL A 149 9.12 6.72 19.77
C VAL A 149 8.76 6.70 18.29
N CYS A 150 9.68 6.34 17.39
CA CYS A 150 9.37 6.21 15.97
C CYS A 150 8.63 4.90 15.65
N PHE A 151 8.88 3.84 16.42
CA PHE A 151 8.34 2.49 16.17
C PHE A 151 7.70 1.88 17.43
N ALA A 152 8.47 1.32 18.36
CA ALA A 152 7.95 0.58 19.52
C ALA A 152 6.96 1.41 20.38
N ASP A 153 7.36 2.64 20.71
CA ASP A 153 6.66 3.55 21.61
C ASP A 153 5.90 4.65 20.85
N ASN A 154 5.56 4.40 19.58
CA ASN A 154 4.90 5.39 18.74
C ASN A 154 3.46 5.67 19.23
N SER A 155 3.04 6.92 19.09
CA SER A 155 1.72 7.43 19.48
C SER A 155 0.89 7.89 18.28
N ASP A 156 1.00 7.19 17.14
CA ASP A 156 0.19 7.53 15.96
C ASP A 156 -1.31 7.49 16.32
N PRO A 157 -2.09 8.53 15.99
CA PRO A 157 -3.52 8.58 16.32
C PRO A 157 -4.33 7.52 15.55
N ASP A 158 -3.84 7.04 14.41
CA ASP A 158 -4.41 5.91 13.71
C ASP A 158 -3.87 4.61 14.32
N THR A 159 -4.75 3.85 14.98
CA THR A 159 -4.41 2.61 15.68
C THR A 159 -3.84 1.53 14.75
N ARG A 160 -4.26 1.50 13.49
CA ARG A 160 -3.72 0.58 12.48
C ARG A 160 -2.30 0.98 12.11
N ARG A 161 -2.04 2.25 11.82
CA ARG A 161 -0.67 2.72 11.54
C ARG A 161 0.24 2.54 12.74
N GLN A 162 -0.27 2.80 13.94
CA GLN A 162 0.47 2.57 15.19
C GLN A 162 0.91 1.11 15.31
N THR A 163 0.00 0.17 15.02
CA THR A 163 0.26 -1.27 15.08
C THR A 163 1.29 -1.68 14.03
N ILE A 164 1.15 -1.24 12.79
CA ILE A 164 2.09 -1.53 11.69
C ILE A 164 3.51 -1.06 12.03
N ARG A 165 3.66 0.13 12.61
CA ARG A 165 4.96 0.66 13.02
C ARG A 165 5.56 -0.12 14.19
N ARG A 166 4.74 -0.47 15.20
CA ARG A 166 5.20 -1.27 16.34
C ARG A 166 5.66 -2.67 15.90
N ASP A 167 5.01 -3.22 14.89
CA ASP A 167 5.28 -4.56 14.36
C ASP A 167 6.47 -4.63 13.38
N ALA A 168 7.00 -3.50 12.92
CA ALA A 168 8.02 -3.42 11.87
C ALA A 168 9.19 -4.40 12.05
N ALA A 169 9.81 -4.43 13.24
CA ALA A 169 10.93 -5.33 13.51
C ALA A 169 10.55 -6.82 13.42
N ASN A 170 9.39 -7.21 13.95
CA ASN A 170 8.91 -8.58 13.89
C ASN A 170 8.57 -8.98 12.46
N ARG A 171 7.82 -8.13 11.75
CA ARG A 171 7.44 -8.33 10.35
C ARG A 171 8.66 -8.52 9.45
N LEU A 172 9.69 -7.70 9.61
CA LEU A 172 10.94 -7.82 8.87
C LEU A 172 11.70 -9.10 9.22
N ALA A 173 11.76 -9.48 10.50
CA ALA A 173 12.39 -10.74 10.92
C ALA A 173 11.66 -11.96 10.33
N ASP A 174 10.33 -11.96 10.32
CA ASP A 174 9.52 -13.02 9.72
C ASP A 174 9.74 -13.12 8.21
N LYS A 175 9.80 -11.99 7.51
CA LYS A 175 10.13 -11.95 6.07
C LYS A 175 11.50 -12.56 5.79
N ARG A 176 12.52 -12.27 6.61
CA ARG A 176 13.86 -12.88 6.47
C ARG A 176 13.84 -14.38 6.74
N ASN A 177 13.13 -14.82 7.79
CA ASN A 177 12.96 -16.24 8.09
C ASN A 177 12.28 -16.98 6.93
N ALA A 178 11.28 -16.36 6.31
CA ALA A 178 10.55 -16.91 5.17
C ALA A 178 11.41 -17.11 3.91
N LEU A 179 12.51 -16.37 3.73
CA LEU A 179 13.43 -16.56 2.59
C LEU A 179 14.06 -17.96 2.55
N ASN A 180 14.19 -18.59 3.72
CA ASN A 180 14.78 -19.93 3.89
C ASN A 180 13.72 -21.02 4.07
N ALA A 181 12.45 -20.65 4.19
CA ALA A 181 11.37 -21.62 4.27
C ALA A 181 11.26 -22.38 2.93
N PRO A 182 10.94 -23.68 2.95
CA PRO A 182 10.52 -24.38 1.74
C PRO A 182 9.41 -23.59 1.06
N PRO A 183 9.36 -23.52 -0.28
CA PRO A 183 8.24 -22.93 -0.98
C PRO A 183 6.96 -23.49 -0.40
N ALA A 184 6.02 -22.61 0.01
CA ALA A 184 4.72 -23.07 0.43
C ALA A 184 4.18 -24.00 -0.67
N ALA A 185 3.74 -25.20 -0.29
CA ALA A 185 3.07 -26.10 -1.22
C ALA A 185 1.99 -25.27 -1.94
N PRO A 186 1.81 -25.44 -3.27
CA PRO A 186 0.76 -24.74 -3.99
C PRO A 186 -0.52 -24.85 -3.18
N ALA A 187 -1.18 -23.72 -2.89
CA ALA A 187 -2.46 -23.73 -2.20
C ALA A 187 -3.32 -24.77 -2.91
N GLN A 188 -3.70 -25.83 -2.19
CA GLN A 188 -4.60 -26.83 -2.76
C GLN A 188 -5.81 -26.05 -3.26
N ALA A 189 -6.17 -26.26 -4.53
CA ALA A 189 -7.36 -25.63 -5.10
C ALA A 189 -8.50 -25.80 -4.10
N PRO A 190 -9.28 -24.75 -3.80
CA PRO A 190 -10.42 -24.87 -2.89
C PRO A 190 -11.24 -26.09 -3.33
N PRO A 191 -11.67 -26.95 -2.38
CA PRO A 191 -12.43 -28.13 -2.74
C PRO A 191 -13.60 -27.71 -3.65
N PRO A 192 -13.92 -28.48 -4.70
CA PRO A 192 -15.01 -28.14 -5.59
C PRO A 192 -16.26 -27.86 -4.74
N PRO A 193 -17.05 -26.84 -5.10
CA PRO A 193 -18.26 -26.55 -4.35
C PRO A 193 -19.10 -27.83 -4.23
N PRO A 194 -19.75 -28.07 -3.07
CA PRO A 194 -20.61 -29.23 -2.93
C PRO A 194 -21.61 -29.24 -4.09
N PRO A 195 -21.92 -30.42 -4.67
CA PRO A 195 -22.88 -30.49 -5.75
C PRO A 195 -24.16 -29.79 -5.30
N PRO A 196 -24.80 -28.99 -6.19
CA PRO A 196 -26.05 -28.33 -5.84
C PRO A 196 -27.00 -29.39 -5.29
N ALA A 197 -27.57 -29.12 -4.10
CA ALA A 197 -28.64 -29.96 -3.58
C ALA A 197 -29.67 -30.12 -4.70
N PRO A 198 -30.16 -31.35 -4.97
CA PRO A 198 -31.10 -31.57 -6.06
C PRO A 198 -32.30 -30.66 -5.80
N VAL A 199 -32.41 -29.61 -6.62
CA VAL A 199 -33.65 -28.87 -6.75
C VAL A 199 -34.61 -29.91 -7.28
N ALA A 200 -35.58 -30.31 -6.45
CA ALA A 200 -36.69 -31.14 -6.89
C ALA A 200 -37.53 -30.31 -7.85
N LEU A 201 -37.07 -30.21 -9.09
CA LEU A 201 -37.88 -29.80 -10.22
C LEU A 201 -38.89 -30.92 -10.44
N PRO A 202 -40.20 -30.63 -10.53
CA PRO A 202 -41.16 -31.65 -10.92
C PRO A 202 -40.74 -32.19 -12.30
N LEU A 203 -40.49 -33.50 -12.36
CA LEU A 203 -40.10 -34.20 -13.59
C LEU A 203 -41.19 -33.99 -14.64
N PRO A 204 -40.87 -33.57 -15.87
CA PRO A 204 -41.81 -33.67 -16.98
C PRO A 204 -42.01 -35.16 -17.29
N VAL A 205 -43.26 -35.62 -17.25
CA VAL A 205 -43.64 -36.97 -17.69
C VAL A 205 -43.47 -37.02 -19.20
N ALA A 206 -42.54 -37.85 -19.67
CA ALA A 206 -42.38 -38.12 -21.10
C ALA A 206 -43.43 -39.15 -21.55
N VAL A 207 -44.43 -38.70 -22.30
CA VAL A 207 -45.48 -39.55 -22.89
C VAL A 207 -45.08 -39.89 -24.32
N SER A 208 -45.14 -41.17 -24.70
CA SER A 208 -44.91 -41.60 -26.09
C SER A 208 -46.08 -41.19 -27.00
N ALA A 209 -45.88 -41.11 -28.31
CA ALA A 209 -46.89 -40.63 -29.26
C ALA A 209 -48.23 -41.42 -29.26
N ASP A 210 -48.27 -42.62 -28.70
CA ASP A 210 -49.47 -43.46 -28.52
C ASP A 210 -50.07 -43.42 -27.09
N GLY A 211 -49.67 -42.45 -26.25
CA GLY A 211 -50.35 -42.16 -24.98
C GLY A 211 -50.14 -43.14 -23.84
N ARG A 212 -49.11 -44.00 -23.89
CA ARG A 212 -48.72 -44.86 -22.76
C ARG A 212 -47.53 -44.27 -22.01
N ASP A 213 -47.58 -44.35 -20.68
CA ASP A 213 -46.49 -43.92 -19.79
C ASP A 213 -45.25 -44.78 -20.03
N ILE A 214 -44.13 -44.11 -20.35
CA ILE A 214 -42.83 -44.77 -20.45
C ILE A 214 -42.25 -44.83 -19.04
N PRO A 215 -42.04 -46.02 -18.44
CA PRO A 215 -41.39 -46.09 -17.14
C PRO A 215 -40.00 -45.45 -17.21
N PRO A 216 -39.57 -44.72 -16.17
CA PRO A 216 -38.29 -44.03 -16.17
C PRO A 216 -37.16 -45.04 -16.41
N ARG A 217 -36.39 -44.83 -17.47
CA ARG A 217 -35.21 -45.65 -17.78
C ARG A 217 -34.13 -45.40 -16.72
N ARG A 218 -34.15 -46.20 -15.65
CA ARG A 218 -33.08 -46.29 -14.66
C ARG A 218 -32.00 -47.21 -15.23
N LEU A 219 -30.78 -46.70 -15.33
CA LEU A 219 -29.58 -47.52 -15.46
C LEU A 219 -29.29 -48.10 -14.07
N ASP A 220 -29.52 -49.41 -13.89
CA ASP A 220 -29.05 -50.14 -12.72
C ASP A 220 -27.58 -50.52 -12.98
N PRO A 221 -26.60 -49.96 -12.24
CA PRO A 221 -25.18 -50.21 -12.48
C PRO A 221 -24.75 -51.65 -12.13
N THR A 222 -25.61 -52.45 -11.51
CA THR A 222 -25.29 -53.80 -11.05
C THR A 222 -25.84 -54.93 -11.92
N ASP A 223 -26.60 -54.63 -12.98
CA ASP A 223 -27.27 -55.65 -13.79
C ASP A 223 -26.80 -55.66 -15.26
N GLY A 224 -25.91 -56.61 -15.58
CA GLY A 224 -25.38 -56.91 -16.91
C GLY A 224 -23.94 -56.46 -17.18
N ASP A 225 -23.30 -57.06 -18.19
CA ASP A 225 -21.95 -56.67 -18.63
C ASP A 225 -21.99 -55.26 -19.24
N PRO A 226 -21.16 -54.31 -18.75
CA PRO A 226 -21.15 -52.93 -19.21
C PRO A 226 -20.83 -52.79 -20.71
N LEU A 227 -20.09 -53.72 -21.32
CA LEU A 227 -19.76 -53.64 -22.74
C LEU A 227 -20.99 -53.87 -23.65
N ASP A 228 -21.85 -54.82 -23.29
CA ASP A 228 -23.05 -55.15 -24.04
C ASP A 228 -24.06 -53.99 -24.00
N LYS A 229 -24.16 -53.31 -22.86
CA LYS A 229 -25.00 -52.11 -22.71
C LYS A 229 -24.49 -50.95 -23.56
N LEU A 230 -23.17 -50.77 -23.64
CA LEU A 230 -22.58 -49.73 -24.48
C LEU A 230 -22.86 -49.99 -25.97
N GLN A 231 -22.75 -51.25 -26.41
CA GLN A 231 -23.10 -51.64 -27.77
C GLN A 231 -24.59 -51.41 -28.08
N GLN A 232 -25.47 -51.71 -27.12
CA GLN A 232 -26.91 -51.53 -27.29
C GLN A 232 -27.29 -50.04 -27.42
N VAL A 233 -26.68 -49.16 -26.63
CA VAL A 233 -26.91 -47.71 -26.74
C VAL A 233 -26.40 -47.16 -28.07
N LEU A 234 -25.25 -47.64 -28.56
CA LEU A 234 -24.69 -47.22 -29.84
C LEU A 234 -25.54 -47.68 -31.04
N GLN A 235 -26.15 -48.88 -30.95
CA GLN A 235 -27.05 -49.39 -31.99
C GLN A 235 -28.39 -48.65 -32.01
N ASP A 236 -28.96 -48.33 -30.84
CA ASP A 236 -30.19 -47.54 -30.75
C ASP A 236 -29.99 -46.11 -31.27
N ALA A 237 -28.82 -45.50 -31.02
CA ALA A 237 -28.47 -44.19 -31.56
C ALA A 237 -28.29 -44.22 -33.09
N ALA A 238 -27.79 -45.32 -33.65
CA ALA A 238 -27.67 -45.50 -35.09
C ALA A 238 -29.04 -45.74 -35.77
N GLY A 239 -29.99 -46.35 -35.08
CA GLY A 239 -31.36 -46.55 -35.58
C GLY A 239 -32.27 -45.32 -35.54
N ALA A 240 -31.89 -44.28 -34.79
CA ALA A 240 -32.65 -43.03 -34.65
C ALA A 240 -32.25 -41.93 -35.67
N ALA A 241 -31.28 -42.20 -36.55
CA ALA A 241 -30.96 -41.30 -37.65
C ALA A 241 -32.03 -41.45 -38.77
N PRO A 242 -32.71 -40.37 -39.20
CA PRO A 242 -33.67 -40.47 -40.29
C PRO A 242 -32.95 -40.79 -41.60
N PRO A 243 -33.56 -41.55 -42.54
CA PRO A 243 -33.02 -41.68 -43.88
C PRO A 243 -32.98 -40.29 -44.52
N GLY A 244 -31.83 -39.93 -45.09
CA GLY A 244 -31.65 -38.68 -45.83
C GLY A 244 -32.54 -38.59 -47.06
#